data_AF-A0A6I6QZ47-F1
#
_entry.id   AF-A0A6I6QZ47-F1
#
_cell.length_a   1.000
_cell.length_b   1.000
_cell.length_c   1.000
_cell.angle_alpha   90.00
_cell.angle_beta   90.00
_cell.angle_gamma   90.00
#
_symmetry.space_group_name_H-M   'P 1'
#
loop_
_entity.id
_entity.type
_entity.pdbx_description
1 polymer ?
#
loop_
_entity_poly.entity_id
_entity_poly.type
_entity_poly.pdbx_seq_one_letter_code
_entity_poly.pdbx_strand_id
1 'polypeptide(L)'
;MDPFLVYLIAVNVVAFLLFTIDYLIMAGNDYDWDTGLMDGRILSLFAVAGGAPGMLLALAVWARRVNKRNIAWWFTAIVCLVVWGMVCAWKWGLVSFDGFWDAVFHGFNRGVLHGLGVYLLVANVATFLAFGFDKLIAADDGIDPRRKGGLRLPELWLMGLSLLGGSVGGMVAMRLFRHKTRKWYFVAGPPLFVVLQTVLFLYLHAAGLY
;
A
#
# COMPACT_ATOMS: atom_id res chain seq x y z
N MET A 1 -7.77 27.15 16.33
CA MET A 1 -7.78 25.97 15.44
C MET A 1 -7.71 24.71 16.31
N ASP A 2 -8.40 23.63 15.95
CA ASP A 2 -8.33 22.34 16.66
C ASP A 2 -6.87 21.85 16.76
N PRO A 3 -6.33 21.55 17.96
CA PRO A 3 -4.95 21.07 18.11
C PRO A 3 -4.64 19.85 17.24
N PHE A 4 -5.62 18.96 17.02
CA PHE A 4 -5.45 17.80 16.15
C PHE A 4 -5.26 18.19 14.68
N LEU A 5 -6.06 19.14 14.20
CA LEU A 5 -5.93 19.66 12.84
C LEU A 5 -4.59 20.40 12.65
N VAL A 6 -4.17 21.20 13.65
CA VAL A 6 -2.86 21.88 13.61
C VAL A 6 -1.72 20.86 13.55
N TYR A 7 -1.79 19.78 14.34
CA TYR A 7 -0.85 18.66 14.29
C TYR A 7 -0.80 18.03 12.89
N LEU A 8 -1.96 17.69 12.32
CA LEU A 8 -2.03 17.07 10.99
C LEU A 8 -1.44 17.98 9.90
N ILE A 9 -1.74 19.28 9.94
CA ILE A 9 -1.16 20.24 9.00
C ILE A 9 0.37 20.28 9.18
N ALA A 10 0.85 20.42 10.42
CA ALA A 10 2.27 20.51 10.71
C ALA A 10 3.03 19.26 10.25
N VAL A 11 2.57 18.05 10.59
CA VAL A 11 3.24 16.80 10.20
C VAL A 11 3.23 16.59 8.69
N ASN A 12 2.18 17.03 7.98
CA ASN A 12 2.13 16.95 6.51
C ASN A 12 3.06 17.96 5.83
N VAL A 13 3.16 19.17 6.36
CA VAL A 13 4.14 20.16 5.88
C VAL A 13 5.56 19.64 6.08
N VAL A 14 5.88 19.13 7.28
CA VAL A 14 7.18 18.55 7.58
C VAL A 14 7.48 17.36 6.67
N ALA A 15 6.53 16.42 6.52
CA ALA A 15 6.70 15.27 5.63
C ALA A 15 6.95 15.70 4.17
N PHE A 16 6.16 16.65 3.65
CA PHE A 16 6.34 17.17 2.31
C PHE A 16 7.72 17.80 2.10
N LEU A 17 8.18 18.61 3.05
CA LEU A 17 9.49 19.26 2.98
C LEU A 17 10.63 18.25 3.05
N LEU A 18 10.58 17.30 3.99
CA LEU A 18 11.63 16.29 4.14
C LEU A 18 11.75 15.42 2.88
N PHE A 19 10.62 14.93 2.33
CA PHE A 19 10.64 14.16 1.09
C PHE A 19 11.08 14.99 -0.12
N THR A 20 10.76 16.28 -0.15
CA THR A 20 11.23 17.18 -1.21
C THR A 20 12.74 17.38 -1.12
N ILE A 21 13.27 17.68 0.07
CA ILE A 21 14.71 17.87 0.28
C ILE A 21 15.48 16.59 -0.04
N ASP A 22 15.00 15.44 0.46
CA ASP A 22 15.58 14.13 0.18
C ASP A 22 15.65 13.85 -1.33
N TYR A 23 14.55 14.12 -2.05
CA TYR A 23 14.53 13.98 -3.50
C TYR A 23 15.49 14.92 -4.21
N LEU A 24 15.58 16.19 -3.79
CA LEU A 24 16.47 17.18 -4.42
C LEU A 24 17.95 16.83 -4.23
N ILE A 25 18.33 16.33 -3.04
CA ILE A 25 19.69 15.82 -2.79
C ILE A 25 19.98 14.65 -3.73
N MET A 26 19.05 13.70 -3.79
CA MET A 26 19.15 12.53 -4.66
C MET A 26 19.26 12.94 -6.14
N ALA A 27 18.47 13.93 -6.59
CA ALA A 27 18.52 14.45 -7.95
C ALA A 27 19.85 15.14 -8.29
N GLY A 28 20.51 15.77 -7.30
CA GLY A 28 21.86 16.33 -7.44
C GLY A 28 22.97 15.28 -7.52
N ASN A 29 22.72 14.06 -7.03
CA ASN A 29 23.66 12.94 -7.01
C ASN A 29 23.24 11.81 -7.97
N ASP A 30 22.92 12.15 -9.22
CA ASP A 30 22.56 11.19 -10.28
C ASP A 30 21.47 10.18 -9.91
N TYR A 31 20.51 10.61 -9.09
CA TYR A 31 19.44 9.77 -8.56
C TYR A 31 19.94 8.57 -7.74
N ASP A 32 21.00 8.76 -6.95
CA ASP A 32 21.52 7.78 -6.00
C ASP A 32 20.72 7.76 -4.69
N TRP A 33 19.94 6.69 -4.50
CA TRP A 33 18.96 6.52 -3.41
C TRP A 33 19.63 6.25 -2.06
N ASP A 34 20.94 6.01 -2.05
CA ASP A 34 21.73 5.84 -0.82
C ASP A 34 22.31 7.18 -0.32
N THR A 35 22.23 8.25 -1.13
CA THR A 35 22.76 9.60 -0.78
C THR A 35 21.69 10.56 -0.26
N GLY A 36 20.50 10.06 0.08
CA GLY A 36 19.40 10.86 0.60
C GLY A 36 19.70 11.57 1.92
N LEU A 37 18.82 12.49 2.31
CA LEU A 37 18.87 13.21 3.58
C LEU A 37 18.86 12.24 4.77
N MET A 38 18.03 11.19 4.70
CA MET A 38 17.82 10.23 5.77
C MET A 38 17.58 8.84 5.19
N ASP A 39 17.78 7.79 6.01
CA ASP A 39 17.35 6.43 5.65
C ASP A 39 15.85 6.45 5.31
N GLY A 40 15.50 5.84 4.17
CA GLY A 40 14.12 5.71 3.70
C GLY A 40 13.16 5.10 4.72
N ARG A 41 13.67 4.30 5.68
CA ARG A 41 12.91 3.79 6.82
C ARG A 41 12.48 4.91 7.76
N ILE A 42 13.36 5.87 8.04
CA ILE A 42 13.06 7.01 8.92
C ILE A 42 12.07 7.95 8.24
N LEU A 43 12.26 8.22 6.95
CA LEU A 43 11.31 8.99 6.14
C LEU A 43 9.89 8.39 6.18
N SER A 44 9.79 7.06 6.14
CA SER A 44 8.48 6.38 6.22
C SER A 44 7.75 6.58 7.56
N LEU A 45 8.46 6.88 8.65
CA LEU A 45 7.86 7.15 9.96
C LEU A 45 7.00 8.41 9.94
N PHE A 46 7.32 9.39 9.10
CA PHE A 46 6.48 10.59 8.96
C PHE A 46 5.11 10.27 8.38
N ALA A 47 5.01 9.30 7.46
CA ALA A 47 3.72 8.82 6.98
C ALA A 47 2.92 8.13 8.09
N VAL A 48 3.60 7.29 8.88
CA VAL A 48 3.00 6.60 10.04
C VAL A 48 2.52 7.63 11.08
N ALA A 49 3.24 8.73 11.26
CA ALA A 49 2.87 9.82 12.17
C ALA A 49 1.72 10.71 11.66
N GLY A 50 1.23 10.53 10.43
CA GLY A 50 0.10 11.31 9.88
C GLY A 50 0.47 12.23 8.72
N GLY A 51 1.75 12.23 8.32
CA GLY A 51 2.28 12.96 7.17
C GLY A 51 2.06 12.28 5.81
N ALA A 52 1.20 11.26 5.74
CA ALA A 52 0.97 10.49 4.52
C ALA A 52 0.49 11.33 3.32
N PRO A 53 -0.46 12.29 3.48
CA PRO A 53 -0.80 13.23 2.41
C PRO A 53 0.39 14.06 1.89
N GLY A 54 1.22 14.61 2.78
CA GLY A 54 2.39 15.41 2.44
C GLY A 54 3.46 14.58 1.73
N MET A 55 3.70 13.36 2.19
CA MET A 55 4.57 12.40 1.52
C MET A 55 4.06 12.04 0.12
N LEU A 56 2.76 11.73 -0.03
CA LEU A 56 2.15 11.46 -1.33
C LEU A 56 2.26 12.64 -2.29
N LEU A 57 2.02 13.85 -1.79
CA LEU A 57 2.15 15.06 -2.57
C LEU A 57 3.58 15.26 -3.06
N ALA A 58 4.58 15.06 -2.20
CA ALA A 58 5.99 15.15 -2.58
C ALA A 58 6.34 14.09 -3.65
N LEU A 59 5.92 12.84 -3.47
CA LEU A 59 6.10 11.78 -4.46
C LEU A 59 5.40 12.10 -5.78
N ALA A 60 4.20 12.67 -5.76
CA ALA A 60 3.48 13.06 -6.96
C ALA A 60 4.15 14.23 -7.71
N VAL A 61 4.73 15.19 -7.00
CA VAL A 61 5.41 16.34 -7.61
C VAL A 61 6.73 15.90 -8.26
N TRP A 62 7.56 15.19 -7.49
CA TRP A 62 8.95 14.91 -7.84
C TRP A 62 9.16 13.52 -8.44
N ALA A 63 8.48 12.50 -7.90
CA ALA A 63 8.62 11.10 -8.29
C ALA A 63 7.43 10.60 -9.14
N ARG A 64 7.01 11.39 -10.13
CA ARG A 64 5.81 11.17 -10.99
C ARG A 64 5.71 9.76 -11.60
N ARG A 65 6.83 9.07 -11.80
CA ARG A 65 6.86 7.71 -12.32
C ARG A 65 7.17 6.73 -11.20
N VAL A 66 6.28 5.76 -10.99
CA VAL A 66 6.51 4.64 -10.07
C VAL A 66 7.55 3.70 -10.67
N ASN A 67 8.64 3.50 -9.95
CA ASN A 67 9.74 2.63 -10.31
C ASN A 67 10.07 1.68 -9.15
N LYS A 68 10.98 0.72 -9.36
CA LYS A 68 11.30 -0.30 -8.35
C LYS A 68 11.97 0.25 -7.09
N ARG A 69 12.49 1.48 -7.13
CA ARG A 69 13.21 2.13 -6.02
C ARG A 69 12.27 2.94 -5.13
N ASN A 70 11.28 3.62 -5.72
CA ASN A 70 10.31 4.45 -4.99
C ASN A 70 8.97 3.76 -4.68
N ILE A 71 8.67 2.61 -5.29
CA ILE A 71 7.37 1.92 -5.16
C ILE A 71 6.99 1.65 -3.69
N ALA A 72 7.95 1.27 -2.86
CA ALA A 72 7.69 1.00 -1.46
C ALA A 72 7.16 2.22 -0.70
N TRP A 73 7.68 3.41 -1.03
CA TRP A 73 7.22 4.66 -0.43
C TRP A 73 5.81 5.01 -0.88
N TRP A 74 5.49 4.85 -2.16
CA TRP A 74 4.12 5.01 -2.66
C TRP A 74 3.12 4.13 -1.90
N PHE A 75 3.41 2.82 -1.76
CA PHE A 75 2.52 1.91 -1.03
C PHE A 75 2.45 2.22 0.46
N THR A 76 3.58 2.58 1.09
CA THR A 76 3.58 2.97 2.52
C THR A 76 2.70 4.18 2.76
N ALA A 77 2.81 5.20 1.90
CA ALA A 77 2.02 6.41 2.01
C ALA A 77 0.52 6.14 1.75
N ILE A 78 0.18 5.29 0.79
CA ILE A 78 -1.22 4.88 0.54
C ILE A 78 -1.80 4.12 1.74
N VAL A 79 -1.06 3.14 2.30
CA VAL A 79 -1.51 2.40 3.49
C VAL A 79 -1.72 3.34 4.68
N CYS A 80 -0.75 4.23 4.93
CA CYS A 80 -0.87 5.20 6.01
C CYS A 80 -2.00 6.20 5.77
N LEU A 81 -2.28 6.58 4.52
CA LEU A 81 -3.41 7.44 4.17
C LEU A 81 -4.74 6.78 4.53
N VAL A 82 -4.90 5.47 4.25
CA VAL A 82 -6.11 4.73 4.65
C VAL A 82 -6.26 4.72 6.16
N VAL A 83 -5.19 4.38 6.89
CA VAL A 83 -5.20 4.34 8.37
C VAL A 83 -5.54 5.70 8.96
N TRP A 84 -4.88 6.77 8.53
CA TRP A 84 -5.16 8.12 9.01
C TRP A 84 -6.52 8.65 8.56
N GLY A 85 -7.01 8.23 7.39
CA GLY A 85 -8.38 8.49 6.96
C GLY A 85 -9.41 7.92 7.93
N MET A 86 -9.19 6.70 8.43
CA MET A 86 -10.03 6.08 9.47
C MET A 86 -9.95 6.86 10.79
N VAL A 87 -8.74 7.24 11.24
CA VAL A 87 -8.56 8.06 12.45
C VAL A 87 -9.29 9.40 12.34
N CYS A 88 -9.18 10.07 11.19
CA CYS A 88 -9.86 11.33 10.91
C CYS A 88 -11.38 11.17 10.89
N ALA A 89 -11.89 10.12 10.25
CA ALA A 89 -13.33 9.83 10.21
C ALA A 89 -13.90 9.64 11.63
N TRP A 90 -13.18 8.91 12.48
CA TRP A 90 -13.54 8.78 13.89
C TRP A 90 -13.45 10.11 14.65
N LYS A 91 -12.33 10.84 14.53
CA LYS A 91 -12.07 12.08 15.28
C LYS A 91 -13.09 13.19 15.00
N TRP A 92 -13.63 13.24 13.78
CA TRP A 92 -14.66 14.20 13.37
C TRP A 92 -16.08 13.64 13.48
N GLY A 93 -16.27 12.47 14.08
CA GLY A 93 -17.58 11.90 14.36
C GLY A 93 -18.34 11.41 13.12
N LEU A 94 -17.65 11.17 12.00
CA LEU A 94 -18.23 10.48 10.84
C LEU A 94 -18.51 9.02 11.16
N VAL A 95 -17.78 8.46 12.13
CA VAL A 95 -17.92 7.09 12.63
C VAL A 95 -17.85 7.12 14.16
N SER A 96 -18.80 6.44 14.82
CA SER A 96 -18.77 6.18 16.26
C SER A 96 -18.42 4.71 16.53
N PHE A 97 -17.81 4.45 17.69
CA PHE A 97 -17.40 3.11 18.15
C PHE A 97 -18.07 2.71 19.46
N ASP A 98 -19.21 3.34 19.76
CA ASP A 98 -20.00 3.00 20.93
C ASP A 98 -20.50 1.56 20.77
N GLY A 99 -20.08 0.67 21.69
CA GLY A 99 -20.36 -0.76 21.56
C GLY A 99 -19.56 -1.47 20.46
N PHE A 100 -18.35 -1.01 20.12
CA PHE A 100 -17.50 -1.65 19.09
C PHE A 100 -17.42 -3.17 19.21
N TRP A 101 -17.17 -3.68 20.42
CA TRP A 101 -17.07 -5.13 20.65
C TRP A 101 -18.40 -5.82 20.40
N ASP A 102 -19.51 -5.22 20.83
CA ASP A 102 -20.86 -5.76 20.59
C ASP A 102 -21.17 -5.77 19.09
N ALA A 103 -20.82 -4.72 18.36
CA ALA A 103 -21.00 -4.63 16.92
C ALA A 103 -20.15 -5.67 16.17
N VAL A 104 -18.87 -5.85 16.55
CA VAL A 104 -17.97 -6.83 15.93
C VAL A 104 -18.43 -8.27 16.17
N PHE A 105 -18.98 -8.57 17.34
CA PHE A 105 -19.51 -9.90 17.66
C PHE A 105 -20.99 -10.06 17.28
N HIS A 106 -21.65 -9.00 16.81
CA HIS A 106 -23.00 -9.08 16.27
C HIS A 106 -22.98 -9.91 14.98
N GLY A 107 -24.11 -10.54 14.66
CA GLY A 107 -24.24 -11.32 13.44
C GLY A 107 -23.92 -10.48 12.20
N PHE A 108 -22.97 -10.93 11.39
CA PHE A 108 -22.63 -10.32 10.10
C PHE A 108 -23.75 -10.50 9.08
N ASN A 109 -23.93 -9.50 8.22
CA ASN A 109 -24.84 -9.59 7.09
C ASN A 109 -24.36 -10.67 6.10
N ARG A 110 -25.11 -11.77 6.01
CA ARG A 110 -24.78 -12.91 5.14
C ARG A 110 -24.65 -12.52 3.67
N GLY A 111 -25.47 -11.58 3.19
CA GLY A 111 -25.40 -11.10 1.80
C GLY A 111 -24.09 -10.37 1.52
N VAL A 112 -23.64 -9.52 2.46
CA VAL A 112 -22.38 -8.79 2.36
C VAL A 112 -21.19 -9.74 2.46
N LEU A 113 -21.21 -10.69 3.39
CA LEU A 113 -20.16 -11.71 3.50
C LEU A 113 -20.06 -12.56 2.23
N HIS A 114 -21.20 -12.95 1.65
CA HIS A 114 -21.21 -13.72 0.41
C HIS A 114 -20.65 -12.91 -0.76
N GLY A 115 -21.08 -11.66 -0.93
CA GLY A 115 -20.57 -10.75 -1.95
C GLY A 115 -19.06 -10.49 -1.81
N LEU A 116 -18.61 -10.22 -0.59
CA LEU A 116 -17.19 -10.03 -0.27
C LEU A 116 -16.39 -11.31 -0.55
N GLY A 117 -16.92 -12.48 -0.19
CA GLY A 117 -16.29 -13.77 -0.45
C GLY A 117 -16.07 -14.04 -1.93
N VAL A 118 -17.08 -13.78 -2.77
CA VAL A 118 -16.97 -13.88 -4.23
C VAL A 118 -15.94 -12.88 -4.77
N TYR A 119 -16.00 -11.63 -4.33
CA TYR A 119 -15.03 -10.60 -4.73
C TYR A 119 -13.59 -11.01 -4.39
N LEU A 120 -13.33 -11.41 -3.14
CA LEU A 120 -12.01 -11.84 -2.70
C LEU A 120 -11.56 -13.08 -3.47
N LEU A 121 -12.43 -14.05 -3.74
CA LEU A 121 -12.08 -15.22 -4.53
C LEU A 121 -11.59 -14.80 -5.93
N VAL A 122 -12.37 -13.97 -6.64
CA VAL A 122 -12.02 -13.49 -7.98
C VAL A 122 -10.73 -12.66 -7.96
N ALA A 123 -10.60 -11.72 -7.02
CA ALA A 123 -9.42 -10.88 -6.89
C ALA A 123 -8.15 -11.71 -6.61
N ASN A 124 -8.23 -12.72 -5.75
CA ASN A 124 -7.11 -13.60 -5.45
C ASN A 124 -6.75 -14.51 -6.63
N VAL A 125 -7.72 -15.04 -7.37
CA VAL A 125 -7.46 -15.82 -8.59
C VAL A 125 -6.80 -14.94 -9.66
N ALA A 126 -7.35 -13.75 -9.93
CA ALA A 126 -6.79 -12.82 -10.89
C ALA A 126 -5.35 -12.41 -10.53
N THR A 127 -5.09 -12.13 -9.24
CA THR A 127 -3.76 -11.77 -8.76
C THR A 127 -2.79 -12.94 -8.84
N PHE A 128 -3.23 -14.14 -8.49
CA PHE A 128 -2.42 -15.36 -8.64
C PHE A 128 -1.98 -15.55 -10.09
N LEU A 129 -2.92 -15.44 -11.05
CA LEU A 129 -2.63 -15.54 -12.47
C LEU A 129 -1.67 -14.43 -12.92
N ALA A 130 -1.85 -13.19 -12.50
CA ALA A 130 -0.95 -12.08 -12.83
C ALA A 130 0.49 -12.33 -12.37
N PHE A 131 0.69 -12.82 -11.15
CA PHE A 131 2.02 -13.22 -10.65
C PHE A 131 2.60 -14.41 -11.43
N GLY A 132 1.75 -15.36 -11.83
CA GLY A 132 2.13 -16.49 -12.69
C GLY A 132 2.61 -16.04 -14.06
N PHE A 133 1.83 -15.20 -14.74
CA PHE A 133 2.18 -14.62 -16.04
C PHE A 133 3.48 -13.81 -15.95
N ASP A 134 3.67 -13.00 -14.91
CA ASP A 134 4.93 -12.27 -14.71
C ASP A 134 6.14 -13.20 -14.62
N LYS A 135 6.01 -14.38 -13.97
CA LYS A 135 7.08 -15.38 -13.95
C LYS A 135 7.31 -16.01 -15.32
N LEU A 136 6.25 -16.38 -16.05
CA LEU A 136 6.38 -17.00 -17.37
C LEU A 136 7.13 -16.07 -18.33
N ILE A 137 6.76 -14.79 -18.33
CA ILE A 137 7.43 -13.75 -19.12
C ILE A 137 8.89 -13.57 -18.66
N ALA A 138 9.14 -13.57 -17.34
CA ALA A 138 10.50 -13.46 -16.82
C ALA A 138 11.38 -14.67 -17.18
N ALA A 139 10.80 -15.86 -17.33
CA ALA A 139 11.51 -17.06 -17.79
C ALA A 139 11.81 -17.00 -19.29
N ASP A 140 10.87 -16.54 -20.12
CA ASP A 140 11.05 -16.39 -21.58
C ASP A 140 12.12 -15.32 -21.92
N ASP A 141 12.17 -14.22 -21.17
CA ASP A 141 13.24 -13.21 -21.25
C ASP A 141 14.65 -13.77 -20.96
N GLY A 142 14.72 -14.90 -20.25
CA GLY A 142 15.97 -15.61 -19.98
C GLY A 142 16.44 -16.50 -21.14
N ILE A 143 15.54 -16.85 -22.06
CA ILE A 143 15.77 -17.75 -23.19
C ILE A 143 16.22 -16.98 -24.44
N ASP A 144 15.59 -15.83 -24.74
CA ASP A 144 15.96 -14.98 -25.87
C ASP A 144 16.39 -13.56 -25.41
N PRO A 145 17.68 -13.20 -25.49
CA PRO A 145 18.18 -11.88 -25.14
C PRO A 145 17.53 -10.73 -25.91
N ARG A 146 16.96 -11.00 -27.09
CA ARG A 146 16.32 -10.00 -27.97
C ARG A 146 14.88 -9.68 -27.57
N ARG A 147 14.24 -10.52 -26.74
CA ARG A 147 12.87 -10.31 -26.23
C ARG A 147 12.81 -9.59 -24.89
N LYS A 148 13.96 -9.36 -24.25
CA LYS A 148 14.08 -8.73 -22.94
C LYS A 148 13.27 -7.44 -22.85
N GLY A 149 12.18 -7.48 -22.07
CA GLY A 149 11.55 -6.29 -21.52
C GLY A 149 10.24 -5.81 -22.15
N GLY A 150 9.66 -6.54 -23.11
CA GLY A 150 8.44 -6.10 -23.81
C GLY A 150 7.14 -6.19 -22.99
N LEU A 151 6.98 -7.21 -22.14
CA LEU A 151 5.69 -7.54 -21.49
C LEU A 151 5.75 -7.69 -19.96
N ARG A 152 6.88 -7.40 -19.32
CA ARG A 152 6.99 -7.54 -17.85
C ARG A 152 5.96 -6.66 -17.14
N LEU A 153 5.15 -7.26 -16.27
CA LEU A 153 4.16 -6.52 -15.50
C LEU A 153 4.88 -5.57 -14.52
N PRO A 154 4.56 -4.27 -14.54
CA PRO A 154 5.08 -3.35 -13.56
C PRO A 154 4.79 -3.85 -12.14
N GLU A 155 5.78 -3.73 -11.25
CA GLU A 155 5.62 -4.12 -9.85
C GLU A 155 4.46 -3.38 -9.17
N LEU A 156 4.13 -2.19 -9.67
CA LEU A 156 2.95 -1.41 -9.28
C LEU A 156 1.66 -2.20 -9.47
N TRP A 157 1.47 -2.90 -10.59
CA TRP A 157 0.25 -3.67 -10.84
C TRP A 157 0.14 -4.88 -9.92
N LEU A 158 1.24 -5.61 -9.73
CA LEU A 158 1.26 -6.78 -8.85
C LEU A 158 0.95 -6.38 -7.40
N MET A 159 1.53 -5.27 -6.93
CA MET A 159 1.29 -4.77 -5.58
C MET A 159 -0.07 -4.10 -5.44
N GLY A 160 -0.54 -3.41 -6.48
CA GLY A 160 -1.87 -2.80 -6.52
C GLY A 160 -2.97 -3.84 -6.48
N LEU A 161 -2.87 -4.91 -7.28
CA LEU A 161 -3.80 -6.05 -7.22
C LEU A 161 -3.82 -6.71 -5.84
N SER A 162 -2.66 -6.83 -5.20
CA SER A 162 -2.58 -7.32 -3.82
C SER A 162 -3.33 -6.39 -2.85
N LEU A 163 -3.12 -5.08 -2.97
CA LEU A 163 -3.78 -4.06 -2.15
C LEU A 163 -5.31 -4.02 -2.36
N LEU A 164 -5.79 -4.34 -3.56
CA LEU A 164 -7.20 -4.41 -3.94
C LEU A 164 -7.85 -5.79 -3.64
N GLY A 165 -7.44 -6.48 -2.57
CA GLY A 165 -8.05 -7.74 -2.13
C GLY A 165 -7.39 -9.03 -2.66
N GLY A 166 -6.38 -8.92 -3.52
CA GLY A 166 -5.67 -10.06 -4.13
C GLY A 166 -4.45 -10.59 -3.36
N SER A 167 -4.21 -10.11 -2.14
CA SER A 167 -2.96 -10.35 -1.41
C SER A 167 -2.68 -11.83 -1.13
N VAL A 168 -3.70 -12.62 -0.80
CA VAL A 168 -3.53 -14.05 -0.50
C VAL A 168 -3.10 -14.82 -1.76
N GLY A 169 -3.72 -14.55 -2.90
CA GLY A 169 -3.38 -15.14 -4.20
C GLY A 169 -1.97 -14.74 -4.64
N GLY A 170 -1.59 -13.48 -4.45
CA GLY A 170 -0.21 -13.02 -4.67
C GLY A 170 0.80 -13.76 -3.79
N MET A 171 0.51 -13.94 -2.50
CA MET A 171 1.36 -14.68 -1.57
C MET A 171 1.50 -16.16 -1.94
N VAL A 172 0.40 -16.82 -2.33
CA VAL A 172 0.42 -18.22 -2.80
C VAL A 172 1.26 -18.32 -4.07
N ALA A 173 1.05 -17.43 -5.05
CA ALA A 173 1.82 -17.40 -6.29
C ALA A 173 3.32 -17.22 -6.01
N MET A 174 3.71 -16.25 -5.17
CA MET A 174 5.13 -16.04 -4.83
C MET A 174 5.78 -17.28 -4.20
N ARG A 175 5.06 -18.01 -3.33
CA ARG A 175 5.57 -19.24 -2.70
C ARG A 175 5.69 -20.40 -3.69
N LEU A 176 4.65 -20.66 -4.48
CA LEU A 176 4.66 -21.74 -5.47
C LEU A 176 5.70 -21.49 -6.57
N PHE A 177 5.78 -20.25 -7.02
CA PHE A 177 6.64 -19.88 -8.13
C PHE A 177 8.06 -19.49 -7.69
N ARG A 178 8.31 -19.32 -6.39
CA ARG A 178 9.58 -18.81 -5.82
C ARG A 178 10.03 -17.52 -6.52
N HIS A 179 9.06 -16.69 -6.91
CA HIS A 179 9.27 -15.46 -7.66
C HIS A 179 9.05 -14.26 -6.74
N LYS A 180 9.94 -13.27 -6.81
CA LYS A 180 9.91 -12.03 -5.98
C LYS A 180 9.87 -12.26 -4.46
N THR A 181 10.41 -13.37 -3.96
CA THR A 181 10.45 -13.72 -2.53
C THR A 181 11.57 -13.04 -1.73
N ARG A 182 12.52 -12.36 -2.38
CA ARG A 182 13.66 -11.69 -1.72
C ARG A 182 13.47 -10.18 -1.52
N LYS A 183 12.53 -9.57 -2.24
CA LYS A 183 12.29 -8.12 -2.14
C LYS A 183 11.45 -7.84 -0.91
N TRP A 184 11.97 -7.04 0.03
CA TRP A 184 11.36 -6.82 1.33
C TRP A 184 9.89 -6.34 1.22
N TYR A 185 9.58 -5.42 0.31
CA TYR A 185 8.22 -4.88 0.16
C TYR A 185 7.24 -5.87 -0.48
N PHE A 186 7.72 -6.84 -1.27
CA PHE A 186 6.90 -7.96 -1.73
C PHE A 186 6.66 -9.00 -0.63
N VAL A 187 7.58 -9.12 0.32
CA VAL A 187 7.44 -10.05 1.45
C VAL A 187 6.53 -9.46 2.54
N ALA A 188 6.74 -8.19 2.90
CA ALA A 188 6.01 -7.52 3.98
C ALA A 188 4.69 -6.89 3.53
N GLY A 189 4.59 -6.41 2.28
CA GLY A 189 3.44 -5.70 1.75
C GLY A 189 2.15 -6.53 1.74
N PRO A 190 2.09 -7.70 1.07
CA PRO A 190 0.86 -8.49 0.99
C PRO A 190 0.31 -8.94 2.36
N PRO A 191 1.12 -9.43 3.33
CA PRO A 191 0.63 -9.66 4.68
C PRO A 191 0.03 -8.41 5.34
N LEU A 192 0.71 -7.26 5.20
CA LEU A 192 0.21 -5.99 5.72
C LEU A 192 -1.12 -5.57 5.07
N PHE A 193 -1.29 -5.82 3.78
CA PHE A 193 -2.52 -5.50 3.06
C PHE A 193 -3.69 -6.38 3.49
N VAL A 194 -3.45 -7.67 3.79
CA VAL A 194 -4.49 -8.54 4.40
C VAL A 194 -4.93 -7.94 5.74
N VAL A 195 -3.98 -7.58 6.61
CA VAL A 195 -4.31 -6.96 7.90
C VAL A 195 -5.08 -5.65 7.70
N LEU A 196 -4.63 -4.78 6.80
CA LEU A 196 -5.31 -3.52 6.51
C LEU A 196 -6.74 -3.75 6.02
N GLN A 197 -6.96 -4.69 5.10
CA GLN A 197 -8.27 -5.03 4.57
C GLN A 197 -9.19 -5.60 5.65
N THR A 198 -8.68 -6.49 6.52
CA THR A 198 -9.44 -7.04 7.64
C THR A 198 -9.82 -5.95 8.64
N VAL A 199 -8.88 -5.08 9.01
CA VAL A 199 -9.14 -3.96 9.94
C VAL A 199 -10.13 -2.97 9.33
N LEU A 200 -10.00 -2.64 8.04
CA LEU A 200 -10.93 -1.77 7.34
C LEU A 200 -12.33 -2.39 7.29
N PHE A 201 -12.45 -3.69 6.99
CA PHE A 201 -13.73 -4.39 7.00
C PHE A 201 -14.40 -4.31 8.39
N LEU A 202 -13.68 -4.70 9.44
CA LEU A 202 -14.19 -4.67 10.82
C LEU A 202 -14.55 -3.24 11.27
N TYR A 203 -13.75 -2.25 10.89
CA TYR A 203 -14.02 -0.84 11.16
C TYR A 203 -15.33 -0.37 10.52
N LEU A 204 -15.56 -0.71 9.24
CA LEU A 204 -16.79 -0.31 8.54
C LEU A 204 -18.02 -1.05 9.06
N HIS A 205 -17.87 -2.32 9.46
CA HIS A 205 -18.95 -3.07 10.09
C HIS A 205 -19.31 -2.48 11.47
N ALA A 206 -18.31 -2.21 12.31
CA ALA A 206 -18.52 -1.59 13.61
C ALA A 206 -19.07 -0.16 13.52
N ALA A 207 -18.81 0.54 12.41
CA ALA A 207 -19.42 1.83 12.09
C ALA A 207 -20.91 1.74 11.71
N GLY A 208 -21.47 0.52 11.59
CA GLY A 208 -22.87 0.29 11.21
C GLY A 208 -23.16 0.51 9.72
N LEU A 209 -22.15 0.47 8.86
CA LEU A 209 -22.35 0.71 7.42
C LEU A 209 -23.01 -0.46 6.69
N TYR A 210 -23.02 -1.68 7.27
CA TYR A 210 -23.68 -2.86 6.71
C TYR A 210 -23.83 -4.03 7.70
#